data_AF-A0A973AH14-F1
#
_entry.id   AF-A0A973AH14-F1
#
_cell.length_a   1.000
_cell.length_b   1.000
_cell.length_c   1.000
_cell.angle_alpha   90.00
_cell.angle_beta   90.00
_cell.angle_gamma   90.00
#
_symmetry.space_group_name_H-M   'P 1'
#
loop_
_entity.id
_entity.type
_entity.pdbx_description
1 polymer ?
#
loop_
_entity_poly.entity_id
_entity_poly.type
_entity_poly.pdbx_seq_one_letter_code
_entity_poly.pdbx_strand_id
1 'polypeptide(L)'
;YKAREALPEDKKGDPRSYRVPDLLVEAGRLGQKSGTGFYTYDDNRRATPDPAVDEMIVAAAAEFGVERRSISDEEIVDRLISSLVDEGRKILDEGIAQRSSDIDIVYVYGYGFPASRGGPMFYADQKEE
;
A
#
# COMPACT_ATOMS: atom_id res chain seq x y z
N TYR A 1 -7.49 8.70 -6.58
CA TYR A 1 -8.58 9.71 -6.60
C TYR A 1 -9.08 9.93 -8.02
N LYS A 2 -8.65 10.98 -8.75
CA LYS A 2 -9.19 11.34 -10.08
C LYS A 2 -9.19 10.21 -11.12
N ALA A 3 -8.10 9.44 -11.17
CA ALA A 3 -8.03 8.29 -12.08
C ALA A 3 -9.12 7.23 -11.78
N ARG A 4 -9.40 6.96 -10.49
CA ARG A 4 -10.47 6.04 -10.08
C ARG A 4 -11.85 6.65 -10.28
N GLU A 5 -12.03 7.96 -10.07
CA GLU A 5 -13.31 8.63 -10.34
C GLU A 5 -13.74 8.50 -11.80
N ALA A 6 -12.77 8.47 -12.72
CA ALA A 6 -13.01 8.27 -14.14
C ALA A 6 -13.29 6.80 -14.53
N LEU A 7 -13.10 5.83 -13.62
CA LEU A 7 -13.39 4.43 -13.89
C LEU A 7 -14.90 4.15 -13.76
N PRO A 8 -15.46 3.21 -14.55
CA PRO A 8 -16.77 2.63 -14.30
C PRO A 8 -16.88 2.03 -12.88
N GLU A 9 -18.07 2.03 -12.29
CA GLU A 9 -18.29 1.55 -10.91
C GLU A 9 -17.79 0.12 -10.68
N ASP A 10 -17.99 -0.79 -11.64
CA ASP A 10 -17.52 -2.18 -11.58
C ASP A 10 -15.98 -2.32 -11.63
N LYS A 11 -15.27 -1.25 -12.01
CA LYS A 11 -13.81 -1.19 -12.10
C LYS A 11 -13.15 -0.40 -10.98
N LYS A 12 -13.91 0.24 -10.09
CA LYS A 12 -13.36 1.01 -8.96
C LYS A 12 -12.79 0.13 -7.85
N GLY A 13 -13.22 -1.14 -7.81
CA GLY A 13 -12.84 -2.08 -6.76
C GLY A 13 -13.64 -1.86 -5.47
N ASP A 14 -13.17 -2.46 -4.38
CA ASP A 14 -13.83 -2.38 -3.08
C ASP A 14 -13.68 -0.96 -2.46
N PRO A 15 -14.78 -0.26 -2.14
CA PRO A 15 -14.74 1.04 -1.45
C PRO A 15 -13.89 1.09 -0.20
N ARG A 16 -13.81 -0.02 0.55
CA ARG A 16 -13.00 -0.13 1.77
C ARG A 16 -11.52 0.10 1.50
N SER A 17 -11.04 -0.23 0.30
CA SER A 17 -9.64 -0.08 -0.08
C SER A 17 -9.21 1.37 -0.33
N TYR A 18 -10.17 2.28 -0.57
CA TYR A 18 -9.87 3.64 -0.98
C TYR A 18 -10.59 4.75 -0.21
N ARG A 19 -11.50 4.42 0.71
CA ARG A 19 -12.25 5.42 1.47
C ARG A 19 -11.36 6.40 2.23
N VAL A 20 -10.36 5.90 2.96
CA VAL A 20 -9.46 6.75 3.75
C VAL A 20 -8.63 7.70 2.88
N PRO A 21 -7.96 7.24 1.80
CA PRO A 21 -7.34 8.13 0.83
C PRO A 21 -8.27 9.22 0.28
N ASP A 22 -9.56 8.91 0.09
CA ASP A 22 -10.52 9.85 -0.48
C ASP A 22 -10.92 10.93 0.52
N LEU A 23 -11.18 10.55 1.77
CA LEU A 23 -11.39 11.50 2.86
C LEU A 23 -10.22 12.48 3.00
N LEU A 24 -8.98 11.99 2.86
CA LEU A 24 -7.79 12.84 2.90
C LEU A 24 -7.78 13.85 1.74
N VAL A 25 -8.08 13.41 0.52
CA VAL A 25 -8.12 14.30 -0.65
C VAL A 25 -9.25 15.34 -0.52
N GLU A 26 -10.44 14.91 -0.11
CA GLU A 26 -11.61 15.76 0.12
C GLU A 26 -11.35 16.81 1.21
N ALA A 27 -10.58 16.47 2.24
CA ALA A 27 -10.13 17.39 3.29
C ALA A 27 -8.93 18.26 2.89
N GLY A 28 -8.44 18.18 1.65
CA GLY A 28 -7.28 18.94 1.17
C GLY A 28 -5.92 18.45 1.71
N ARG A 29 -5.88 17.27 2.32
CA ARG A 29 -4.69 16.64 2.93
C ARG A 29 -3.93 15.81 1.89
N LEU A 30 -3.20 16.50 1.01
CA LEU A 30 -2.56 15.94 -0.20
C LEU A 30 -1.13 15.40 0.01
N GLY A 31 -0.71 15.21 1.25
CA GLY A 31 0.62 14.72 1.64
C GLY A 31 1.62 15.84 1.93
N GLN A 32 2.90 15.52 1.78
CA GLN A 32 4.02 16.41 2.14
C GLN A 32 3.93 17.80 1.48
N LYS A 33 3.41 17.89 0.25
CA LYS A 33 3.29 19.17 -0.48
C LYS A 33 2.28 20.16 0.13
N SER A 34 1.31 19.67 0.90
CA SER A 34 0.31 20.48 1.61
C SER A 34 0.57 20.51 3.12
N GLY A 35 1.71 20.01 3.58
CA GLY A 35 2.05 19.88 5.01
C GLY A 35 1.22 18.83 5.77
N THR A 36 0.22 18.21 5.13
CA THR A 36 -0.74 17.29 5.75
C THR A 36 -1.20 16.23 4.75
N GLY A 37 -1.27 14.97 5.21
CA GLY A 37 -1.75 13.80 4.49
C GLY A 37 -2.11 12.70 5.49
N PHE A 38 -1.61 11.48 5.27
CA PHE A 38 -1.60 10.42 6.30
C PHE A 38 -0.80 10.82 7.55
N TYR A 39 0.19 11.70 7.37
CA TYR A 39 0.97 12.31 8.43
C TYR A 39 0.86 13.83 8.36
N THR A 40 1.27 14.52 9.42
CA THR A 40 1.65 15.93 9.36
C THR A 40 3.14 16.04 9.02
N TYR A 41 3.52 17.13 8.38
CA TYR A 41 4.89 17.38 7.97
C TYR A 41 5.33 18.76 8.45
N ASP A 42 6.48 18.83 9.11
CA ASP A 42 7.11 20.10 9.49
C ASP A 42 7.81 20.79 8.29
N ASP A 43 8.40 21.96 8.53
CA ASP A 43 9.15 22.71 7.49
C ASP A 43 10.34 21.91 6.93
N ASN A 44 10.86 20.94 7.71
CA ASN A 44 11.93 20.02 7.31
C ASN A 44 11.38 18.75 6.64
N ARG A 45 10.07 18.70 6.35
CA ARG A 45 9.36 17.57 5.73
C ARG A 45 9.37 16.28 6.55
N ARG A 46 9.57 16.37 7.87
CA ARG A 46 9.54 15.21 8.78
C ARG A 46 8.10 14.82 9.08
N ALA A 47 7.79 13.55 8.89
CA ALA A 47 6.45 13.00 9.13
C ALA A 47 6.21 12.77 10.63
N THR A 48 5.03 13.18 11.13
CA THR A 48 4.53 12.86 12.47
C THR A 48 3.10 12.28 12.36
N PRO A 49 2.75 11.22 13.12
CA PRO A 49 1.38 10.71 13.17
C PRO A 49 0.37 11.80 13.50
N ASP A 50 -0.79 11.78 12.84
CA ASP A 50 -1.86 12.75 13.05
C ASP A 50 -3.10 12.06 13.63
N PRO A 51 -3.52 12.39 14.88
CA PRO A 51 -4.72 11.83 15.48
C PRO A 51 -6.00 12.01 14.64
N ALA A 52 -6.10 13.09 13.85
CA ALA A 52 -7.24 13.30 12.98
C ALA A 52 -7.35 12.21 11.88
N VAL A 53 -6.22 11.66 11.44
CA VAL A 53 -6.20 10.55 10.47
C VAL A 53 -6.63 9.25 11.14
N ASP A 54 -6.22 9.01 12.38
CA ASP A 54 -6.68 7.85 13.16
C ASP A 54 -8.20 7.87 13.34
N GLU A 55 -8.78 9.03 13.68
CA GLU A 55 -10.22 9.23 13.76
C GLU A 55 -10.92 8.95 12.43
N MET A 56 -10.37 9.43 11.30
CA MET A 56 -10.89 9.12 9.97
C MET A 56 -10.89 7.62 9.66
N ILE A 57 -9.82 6.90 10.02
CA ILE A 57 -9.72 5.44 9.82
C ILE A 57 -10.73 4.70 10.69
N VAL A 58 -10.94 5.12 11.95
CA VAL A 58 -11.94 4.53 12.84
C VAL A 58 -13.36 4.76 12.31
N ALA A 59 -13.67 5.97 11.86
CA ALA A 59 -14.96 6.30 11.26
C ALA A 59 -15.23 5.50 9.97
N ALA A 60 -14.24 5.39 9.08
CA ALA A 60 -14.35 4.60 7.86
C ALA A 60 -14.55 3.10 8.15
N ALA A 61 -13.86 2.56 9.16
CA ALA A 61 -14.08 1.17 9.57
C ALA A 61 -15.52 0.95 10.07
N ALA A 62 -16.05 1.88 10.88
CA ALA A 62 -17.44 1.82 11.35
C ALA A 62 -18.47 1.96 10.21
N GLU A 63 -18.23 2.85 9.25
CA GLU A 63 -19.07 3.06 8.05
C GLU A 63 -19.31 1.75 7.28
N PHE A 64 -18.27 0.92 7.13
CA PHE A 64 -18.34 -0.35 6.41
C PHE A 64 -18.55 -1.58 7.30
N GLY A 65 -18.81 -1.39 8.60
CA GLY A 65 -18.96 -2.51 9.54
C GLY A 65 -17.72 -3.40 9.66
N VAL A 66 -16.52 -2.84 9.47
CA VAL A 66 -15.26 -3.58 9.60
C VAL A 66 -14.93 -3.74 11.07
N GLU A 67 -14.95 -4.97 11.55
CA GLU A 67 -14.49 -5.30 12.90
C GLU A 67 -12.97 -5.06 13.01
N ARG A 68 -12.59 -4.15 13.90
CA ARG A 68 -11.19 -3.84 14.15
C ARG A 68 -10.61 -4.88 15.10
N ARG A 69 -9.42 -5.37 14.76
CA ARG A 69 -8.63 -6.27 15.60
C ARG A 69 -7.17 -5.83 15.64
N SER A 70 -6.41 -6.40 16.57
CA SER A 70 -4.96 -6.29 16.53
C SER A 70 -4.42 -7.05 15.30
N ILE A 71 -3.41 -6.45 14.66
CA ILE A 71 -2.69 -7.02 13.53
C ILE A 71 -1.22 -6.99 13.95
N SER A 72 -0.57 -8.14 13.97
CA SER A 72 0.85 -8.22 14.36
C SER A 72 1.74 -7.64 13.27
N ASP A 73 2.94 -7.21 13.64
CA ASP A 73 3.96 -6.75 12.68
C ASP A 73 4.25 -7.81 11.61
N GLU A 74 4.29 -9.08 12.01
CA GLU A 74 4.47 -10.22 11.11
C GLU A 74 3.32 -10.33 10.10
N GLU A 75 2.07 -10.23 10.54
CA GLU A 75 0.93 -10.28 9.64
C GLU A 75 0.91 -9.07 8.68
N ILE A 76 1.30 -7.88 9.15
CA ILE A 76 1.42 -6.69 8.28
C ILE A 76 2.44 -6.95 7.18
N VAL A 77 3.64 -7.43 7.53
CA VAL A 77 4.70 -7.75 6.56
C VAL A 77 4.21 -8.82 5.58
N ASP A 78 3.69 -9.93 6.09
CA ASP A 78 3.26 -11.05 5.25
C ASP A 78 2.18 -10.64 4.26
N ARG A 79 1.15 -9.90 4.69
CA ARG A 79 0.10 -9.45 3.79
C ARG A 79 0.62 -8.54 2.67
N LEU A 80 1.55 -7.64 2.99
CA LEU A 80 2.13 -6.72 2.01
C LEU A 80 3.03 -7.46 1.02
N ILE A 81 3.87 -8.37 1.52
CA ILE A 81 4.78 -9.17 0.69
C ILE A 81 4.01 -10.17 -0.18
N SER A 82 3.05 -10.92 0.38
CA SER A 82 2.25 -11.87 -0.40
C SER A 82 1.49 -11.18 -1.52
N SER A 83 0.88 -10.01 -1.26
CA SER A 83 0.20 -9.23 -2.30
C SER A 83 1.15 -8.83 -3.44
N LEU A 84 2.39 -8.49 -3.09
CA LEU A 84 3.42 -8.14 -4.05
C LEU A 84 3.88 -9.35 -4.87
N VAL A 85 4.06 -10.50 -4.23
CA VAL A 85 4.48 -11.76 -4.87
C VAL A 85 3.38 -12.27 -5.80
N ASP A 86 2.12 -12.20 -5.39
CA ASP A 86 0.98 -12.63 -6.21
C ASP A 86 0.85 -11.77 -7.48
N GLU A 87 1.11 -10.47 -7.38
CA GLU A 87 1.17 -9.61 -8.57
C GLU A 87 2.40 -9.93 -9.43
N GLY A 88 3.54 -10.23 -8.81
CA GLY A 88 4.74 -10.69 -9.51
C GLY A 88 4.52 -11.99 -10.29
N ARG A 89 3.78 -12.95 -9.73
CA ARG A 89 3.36 -14.19 -10.41
C ARG A 89 2.51 -13.88 -11.65
N LYS A 90 1.52 -12.99 -11.54
CA LYS A 90 0.72 -12.56 -12.70
C LYS A 90 1.57 -11.89 -13.79
N ILE A 91 2.50 -11.02 -13.41
CA ILE A 91 3.43 -10.36 -14.35
C ILE A 91 4.25 -11.39 -15.14
N LEU A 92 4.64 -12.51 -14.49
CA LEU A 92 5.31 -13.62 -15.17
C LEU A 92 4.36 -14.41 -16.07
N ASP A 93 3.16 -14.73 -15.59
CA ASP A 93 2.13 -15.46 -16.37
C ASP A 93 1.70 -14.70 -17.62
N GLU A 94 1.62 -13.37 -17.54
CA GLU A 94 1.32 -12.46 -18.65
C GLU A 94 2.51 -12.25 -19.59
N GLY A 95 3.70 -12.76 -19.24
CA GLY A 95 4.93 -12.62 -20.04
C GLY A 95 5.51 -11.20 -20.05
N ILE A 96 5.11 -10.35 -19.11
CA ILE A 96 5.63 -8.98 -18.97
C ILE A 96 7.08 -9.00 -18.47
N ALA A 97 7.40 -9.91 -17.55
CA ALA A 97 8.77 -10.20 -17.11
C ALA A 97 9.19 -11.60 -17.55
N GLN A 98 10.48 -11.80 -17.82
CA GLN A 98 10.99 -13.10 -18.30
C GLN A 98 11.26 -14.09 -17.17
N ARG A 99 11.58 -13.60 -15.97
CA ARG A 99 11.93 -14.41 -14.79
C ARG A 99 11.73 -13.62 -13.51
N SER A 100 11.52 -14.31 -12.39
CA SER A 100 11.31 -13.71 -11.07
C SER A 100 12.41 -12.73 -10.67
N SER A 101 13.67 -13.02 -11.03
CA SER A 101 14.80 -12.15 -10.69
C SER A 101 14.79 -10.81 -11.41
N ASP A 102 14.11 -10.66 -12.56
CA ASP A 102 13.95 -9.37 -13.21
C ASP A 102 13.03 -8.46 -12.38
N ILE A 103 12.00 -9.03 -11.75
CA ILE A 103 11.11 -8.33 -10.81
C ILE A 103 11.90 -7.95 -9.55
N ASP A 104 12.69 -8.87 -9.02
CA ASP A 104 13.50 -8.63 -7.82
C ASP A 104 14.48 -7.46 -8.01
N ILE A 105 15.19 -7.42 -9.14
CA ILE A 105 16.12 -6.32 -9.47
C ILE A 105 15.39 -4.98 -9.50
N VAL A 106 14.19 -4.92 -10.11
CA VAL A 106 13.37 -3.69 -10.13
C VAL A 106 12.97 -3.27 -8.72
N TYR A 107 12.60 -4.21 -7.86
CA TYR A 107 12.21 -3.88 -6.48
C TYR A 107 13.39 -3.41 -5.63
N VAL A 108 14.56 -4.04 -5.75
CA VAL A 108 15.77 -3.65 -5.02
C VAL A 108 16.22 -2.25 -5.43
N TYR A 109 16.39 -2.01 -6.73
CA TYR A 109 17.01 -0.77 -7.20
C TYR A 109 16.00 0.35 -7.52
N GLY A 110 14.73 0.02 -7.76
CA GLY A 110 13.67 0.99 -8.09
C GLY A 110 12.79 1.36 -6.90
N TYR A 111 12.47 0.41 -6.03
CA TYR A 111 11.51 0.59 -4.93
C TYR A 111 12.13 0.46 -3.54
N GLY A 112 13.45 0.21 -3.45
CA GLY A 112 14.19 0.17 -2.19
C GLY A 112 13.93 -1.08 -1.36
N PHE A 113 13.56 -2.20 -1.98
CA PHE A 113 13.48 -3.48 -1.28
C PHE A 113 14.85 -3.85 -0.69
N PRO A 114 14.93 -4.37 0.55
CA PRO A 114 16.22 -4.65 1.17
C PRO A 114 17.04 -5.67 0.39
N ALA A 115 18.15 -5.24 -0.22
CA ALA A 115 19.01 -6.11 -1.03
C ALA A 115 19.54 -7.33 -0.27
N SER A 116 19.74 -7.22 1.04
CA SER A 116 20.14 -8.34 1.91
C SER A 116 19.07 -9.44 2.05
N ARG A 117 17.84 -9.16 1.61
CA ARG A 117 16.72 -10.10 1.54
C ARG A 117 16.47 -10.60 0.11
N GLY A 118 17.35 -10.27 -0.85
CA GLY A 118 17.14 -10.56 -2.28
C GLY A 118 16.16 -9.56 -2.88
N GLY A 119 15.01 -10.04 -3.35
CA GLY A 119 13.86 -9.24 -3.74
C GLY A 119 12.57 -9.92 -3.26
N PRO A 120 11.38 -9.35 -3.52
CA PRO A 120 10.12 -9.92 -3.03
C PRO A 120 9.85 -11.34 -3.50
N MET A 121 10.21 -11.70 -4.74
CA MET A 121 10.00 -13.06 -5.26
C MET A 121 10.95 -14.03 -4.55
N PHE A 122 12.25 -13.72 -4.52
CA PHE A 122 13.23 -14.52 -3.78
C PHE A 122 12.88 -14.67 -2.29
N TYR A 123 12.43 -13.59 -1.64
CA TYR A 123 12.09 -13.60 -0.22
C TYR A 123 10.90 -14.53 0.09
N ALA A 124 9.94 -14.65 -0.83
CA ALA A 124 8.83 -15.58 -0.69
C ALA A 124 9.25 -17.03 -0.86
N ASP A 125 10.10 -17.33 -1.86
CA ASP A 125 10.61 -18.70 -2.08
C ASP A 125 11.34 -19.23 -0.83
N GLN A 126 12.06 -18.36 -0.11
CA GLN A 126 12.76 -18.72 1.14
C GLN A 126 11.83 -19.00 2.34
N LYS A 127 10.55 -18.62 2.27
CA LYS A 127 9.55 -18.89 3.31
C LYS A 127 8.73 -20.16 3.04
N GLU A 128 8.71 -20.63 1.80
CA GLU A 128 7.97 -21.83 1.39
C GLU A 128 8.77 -23.13 1.62
N GLU A 129 10.05 -23.03 2.00
CA GLU A 129 10.93 -24.12 2.47
C GLU A 129 10.92 -24.29 4.00
#